data_AF-A0A950RUG1-F1
#
_entry.id   AF-A0A950RUG1-F1
#
_cell.length_a   1.000
_cell.length_b   1.000
_cell.length_c   1.000
_cell.angle_alpha   90.00
_cell.angle_beta   90.00
_cell.angle_gamma   90.00
#
_symmetry.space_group_name_H-M   'P 1'
#
loop_
_entity.id
_entity.type
_entity.pdbx_description
1 polymer ?
#
loop_
_entity_poly.entity_id
_entity_poly.type
_entity_poly.pdbx_seq_one_letter_code
_entity_poly.pdbx_strand_id
1 'polypeptide(L)'
;MAGNSRRHGAVRRSKKGPSVGSGGQGREALRGRGPTPRAEDRTGHPAARHAAARTPREPERGRRRDRAAEAAELLVGRNPVVEALRAKVPGSALYLATGLEPDERITEAVRIAGSRGIALLEVSRGELDRRTGGLLHQGIALQVPPY
;
A
#
# COMPACT_ATOMS: atom_id res chain seq x y z
N MET A 1 -10.49 107.78 -20.40
CA MET A 1 -9.45 107.70 -19.36
C MET A 1 -8.72 106.37 -19.49
N ALA A 2 -7.39 106.38 -19.63
CA ALA A 2 -6.58 105.16 -19.70
C ALA A 2 -6.28 104.66 -18.28
N GLY A 3 -6.81 103.49 -17.93
CA GLY A 3 -6.63 102.84 -16.64
C GLY A 3 -5.42 101.90 -16.64
N ASN A 4 -4.52 102.17 -15.69
CA ASN A 4 -3.25 101.49 -15.38
C ASN A 4 -3.37 99.96 -15.26
N SER A 5 -3.15 99.24 -16.36
CA SER A 5 -2.88 97.80 -16.33
C SER A 5 -1.38 97.57 -16.20
N ARG A 6 -0.91 97.35 -14.97
CA ARG A 6 0.44 96.81 -14.76
C ARG A 6 0.47 95.41 -15.39
N ARG A 7 1.15 95.26 -16.53
CA ARG A 7 1.41 93.94 -17.12
C ARG A 7 2.25 93.13 -16.15
N HIS A 8 1.64 92.17 -15.46
CA HIS A 8 2.40 91.15 -14.76
C HIS A 8 3.21 90.37 -15.78
N GLY A 9 4.54 90.44 -15.69
CA GLY A 9 5.45 89.66 -16.52
C GLY A 9 5.26 88.16 -16.32
N ALA A 10 5.66 87.37 -17.31
CA ALA A 10 5.51 85.92 -17.29
C ALA A 10 6.27 85.29 -16.10
N VAL A 11 5.54 84.70 -15.15
CA VAL A 11 6.14 83.91 -14.06
C VAL A 11 6.62 82.59 -14.63
N ARG A 12 7.95 82.42 -14.74
CA ARG A 12 8.56 81.14 -15.17
C ARG A 12 8.52 80.16 -14.00
N ARG A 13 7.63 79.17 -14.05
CA ARG A 13 7.75 77.95 -13.22
C ARG A 13 8.84 77.06 -13.80
N SER A 14 9.67 76.46 -12.94
CA SER A 14 10.71 75.51 -13.35
C SER A 14 10.08 74.36 -14.13
N LYS A 15 10.63 74.05 -15.32
CA LYS A 15 10.17 72.93 -16.16
C LYS A 15 10.37 71.62 -15.40
N LYS A 16 9.38 70.72 -15.49
CA LYS A 16 9.49 69.33 -15.01
C LYS A 16 10.73 68.71 -15.64
N GLY A 17 11.67 68.25 -14.80
CA GLY A 17 12.88 67.57 -15.26
C GLY A 17 12.54 66.29 -16.03
N PRO A 18 13.50 65.72 -16.77
CA PRO A 18 13.30 64.48 -17.51
C PRO A 18 12.82 63.38 -16.55
N SER A 19 11.78 62.66 -16.96
CA SER A 19 11.29 61.50 -16.21
C SER A 19 12.37 60.43 -16.19
N VAL A 20 12.90 60.12 -14.99
CA VAL A 20 13.82 59.00 -14.77
C VAL A 20 13.11 57.73 -15.24
N GLY A 21 13.73 57.01 -16.20
CA GLY A 21 13.15 55.81 -16.78
C GLY A 21 12.92 54.71 -15.74
N SER A 22 12.03 53.77 -16.04
CA SER A 22 11.64 52.65 -15.18
C SER A 22 12.73 51.58 -14.99
N GLY A 23 14.02 51.95 -15.06
CA GLY A 23 15.25 51.11 -15.16
C GLY A 23 15.55 50.17 -13.99
N GLY A 24 14.52 49.71 -13.29
CA GLY A 24 14.54 48.71 -12.24
C GLY A 24 13.13 48.32 -11.74
N GLN A 25 12.07 48.97 -12.23
CA GLN A 25 10.69 48.62 -11.88
C GLN A 25 10.36 47.27 -12.52
N GLY A 26 10.12 46.24 -11.71
CA GLY A 26 9.81 44.88 -12.19
C GLY A 26 11.02 43.96 -12.44
N ARG A 27 12.20 44.24 -11.87
CA ARG A 27 13.38 43.34 -11.96
C ARG A 27 13.07 41.90 -11.55
N GLU A 28 12.15 41.69 -10.62
CA GLU A 28 11.72 40.35 -10.19
C GLU A 28 10.88 39.62 -11.24
N ALA A 29 10.08 40.33 -12.04
CA ALA A 29 9.32 39.73 -13.14
C ALA A 29 10.21 39.33 -14.31
N LEU A 30 11.34 40.04 -14.48
CA LEU A 30 12.36 39.73 -15.48
C LEU A 30 13.30 38.58 -15.05
N ARG A 31 13.32 38.22 -13.76
CA ARG A 31 14.07 37.05 -13.29
C ARG A 31 13.33 35.79 -13.76
N GLY A 32 14.03 34.92 -14.49
CA GLY A 32 13.50 33.62 -14.87
C GLY A 32 13.10 32.84 -13.61
N ARG A 33 11.84 32.40 -13.53
CA ARG A 33 11.46 31.37 -12.57
C ARG A 33 12.22 30.12 -13.00
N GLY A 34 12.94 29.49 -12.06
CA GLY A 34 13.88 28.40 -12.32
C GLY A 34 13.30 27.24 -13.16
N PRO A 35 14.12 26.23 -13.49
CA PRO A 35 13.70 25.16 -14.36
C PRO A 35 12.39 24.53 -13.87
N THR A 36 11.44 24.32 -14.78
CA THR A 36 10.18 23.66 -14.43
C THR A 36 10.49 22.27 -13.86
N PRO A 37 9.93 21.90 -12.68
CA PRO A 37 10.17 20.59 -12.07
C PRO A 37 9.90 19.44 -13.05
N ARG A 38 10.54 18.29 -12.85
CA ARG A 38 10.28 17.09 -13.65
C ARG A 38 8.81 16.67 -13.52
N ALA A 39 8.25 16.07 -14.56
CA ALA A 39 6.83 15.70 -14.61
C ALA A 39 6.36 14.81 -13.43
N GLU A 40 7.27 14.05 -12.84
CA GLU A 40 7.05 13.18 -11.68
C GLU A 40 6.96 13.97 -10.36
N ASP A 41 7.57 15.15 -10.28
CA ASP A 41 7.63 15.97 -9.06
C ASP A 41 6.57 17.10 -9.07
N ARG A 42 5.82 17.23 -10.17
CA ARG A 42 4.77 18.25 -10.31
C ARG A 42 3.51 17.83 -9.56
N THR A 43 3.13 18.62 -8.56
CA THR A 43 1.87 18.44 -7.83
C THR A 43 0.68 18.46 -8.80
N GLY A 44 -0.16 17.43 -8.77
CA GLY A 44 -1.35 17.31 -9.63
C GLY A 44 -1.09 16.76 -11.05
N HIS A 45 0.17 16.53 -11.46
CA HIS A 45 0.48 15.97 -12.77
C HIS A 45 0.24 14.45 -12.83
N PRO A 46 -0.28 13.88 -13.95
CA PRO A 46 -0.51 12.45 -14.05
C PRO A 46 0.74 11.58 -13.79
N ALA A 47 1.91 12.00 -14.28
CA ALA A 47 3.15 11.27 -14.07
C ALA A 47 3.56 11.20 -12.59
N ALA A 48 3.27 12.23 -11.78
CA ALA A 48 3.48 12.20 -10.33
C ALA A 48 2.59 11.15 -9.64
N ARG A 49 1.33 11.03 -10.10
CA ARG A 49 0.41 9.99 -9.61
C ARG A 49 0.89 8.59 -9.98
N HIS A 50 1.41 8.41 -11.19
CA HIS A 50 1.99 7.13 -11.62
C HIS A 50 3.29 6.79 -10.89
N ALA A 51 4.13 7.77 -10.56
CA ALA A 51 5.34 7.56 -9.76
C ALA A 51 5.02 7.12 -8.32
N ALA A 52 4.04 7.76 -7.66
CA ALA A 52 3.58 7.37 -6.34
C ALA A 52 2.90 5.98 -6.30
N ALA A 53 2.29 5.54 -7.40
CA ALA A 53 1.76 4.19 -7.53
C ALA A 53 2.85 3.13 -7.78
N ARG A 54 4.02 3.56 -8.26
CA ARG A 54 5.18 2.71 -8.59
C ARG A 54 6.18 2.56 -7.46
N THR A 55 6.15 3.40 -6.42
CA THR A 55 6.94 3.14 -5.21
C THR A 55 6.48 1.81 -4.63
N PRO A 56 7.33 0.76 -4.62
CA PRO A 56 6.98 -0.49 -3.98
C PRO A 56 6.72 -0.15 -2.51
N ARG A 57 5.49 -0.36 -2.03
CA ARG A 57 5.25 -0.43 -0.60
C ARG A 57 6.19 -1.50 -0.08
N GLU A 58 7.21 -1.07 0.64
CA GLU A 58 8.22 -1.92 1.23
C GLU A 58 7.49 -3.06 1.95
N PRO A 59 7.67 -4.31 1.53
CA PRO A 59 6.82 -5.35 2.04
C PRO A 59 7.26 -5.65 3.48
N GLU A 60 6.35 -5.53 4.44
CA GLU A 60 6.41 -6.19 5.76
C GLU A 60 6.59 -7.73 5.68
N ARG A 61 6.86 -8.29 4.50
CA ARG A 61 7.19 -9.69 4.24
C ARG A 61 8.51 -10.12 4.87
N GLY A 62 9.42 -9.19 5.17
CA GLY A 62 10.70 -9.50 5.82
C GLY A 62 10.52 -10.07 7.22
N ARG A 63 9.76 -9.39 8.09
CA ARG A 63 9.52 -9.81 9.49
C ARG A 63 8.66 -11.07 9.63
N ARG A 64 7.92 -11.47 8.58
CA ARG A 64 7.11 -12.70 8.58
C ARG A 64 7.93 -13.95 8.22
N ARG A 65 9.04 -13.81 7.49
CA ARG A 65 9.87 -14.96 7.10
C ARG A 65 10.63 -15.56 8.28
N ASP A 66 11.11 -14.73 9.21
CA ASP A 66 11.91 -15.22 10.33
C ASP A 66 11.07 -15.92 11.41
N ARG A 67 9.75 -15.66 11.49
CA ARG A 67 8.81 -16.44 12.33
C ARG A 67 8.29 -17.72 11.67
N ALA A 68 8.49 -17.89 10.37
CA ALA A 68 8.01 -19.06 9.64
C ALA A 68 8.95 -20.27 9.79
N ALA A 69 10.18 -20.08 10.29
CA ALA A 69 11.16 -21.14 10.45
C ALA A 69 10.91 -22.06 11.67
N GLU A 70 10.11 -21.63 12.64
CA GLU A 70 9.74 -22.42 13.84
C GLU A 70 8.23 -22.72 13.92
N ALA A 71 7.44 -22.18 12.98
CA ALA A 71 6.00 -22.38 12.98
C ALA A 71 5.68 -23.74 12.33
N ALA A 72 4.93 -24.58 13.03
CA ALA A 72 4.46 -25.86 12.52
C ALA A 72 3.91 -25.73 11.09
N GLU A 73 4.37 -26.61 10.20
CA GLU A 73 3.93 -26.62 8.82
C GLU A 73 2.49 -27.13 8.72
N LEU A 74 1.72 -26.55 7.79
CA LEU A 74 0.35 -26.95 7.53
C LEU A 74 0.27 -27.65 6.17
N LEU A 75 -0.12 -28.92 6.20
CA LEU A 75 -0.47 -29.68 5.02
C LEU A 75 -1.96 -29.47 4.72
N VAL A 76 -2.30 -29.04 3.52
CA VAL A 76 -3.64 -28.52 3.19
C VAL A 76 -4.36 -29.33 2.11
N GLY A 77 -5.69 -29.34 2.15
CA GLY A 77 -6.54 -29.97 1.13
C GLY A 77 -6.98 -31.39 1.48
N ARG A 78 -8.10 -31.86 0.88
CA ARG A 78 -8.72 -33.14 1.26
C ARG A 78 -7.83 -34.34 0.97
N ASN A 79 -7.38 -34.49 -0.28
CA ASN A 79 -6.57 -35.65 -0.67
C ASN A 79 -5.20 -35.66 0.01
N PRO A 80 -4.41 -34.56 0.01
CA PRO A 80 -3.11 -34.57 0.67
C PRO A 80 -3.22 -34.93 2.15
N VAL A 81 -4.23 -34.42 2.86
CA VAL A 81 -4.42 -34.72 4.29
C VAL A 81 -4.78 -36.18 4.52
N VAL A 82 -5.70 -36.76 3.74
CA VAL A 82 -6.05 -38.18 3.85
C VAL A 82 -4.84 -39.07 3.58
N GLU A 83 -4.08 -38.78 2.52
CA GLU A 83 -2.88 -39.56 2.19
C GLU A 83 -1.80 -39.43 3.27
N ALA A 84 -1.58 -38.23 3.82
CA ALA A 84 -0.66 -38.04 4.94
C ALA A 84 -1.08 -38.84 6.18
N LEU A 85 -2.38 -38.86 6.48
CA LEU A 85 -2.93 -39.63 7.59
C LEU A 85 -2.78 -41.15 7.37
N ARG A 86 -3.01 -41.64 6.14
CA ARG A 86 -2.79 -43.05 5.73
C ARG A 86 -1.31 -43.45 5.81
N ALA A 87 -0.42 -42.57 5.35
CA ALA A 87 1.03 -42.75 5.41
C ALA A 87 1.60 -42.62 6.83
N LYS A 88 0.75 -42.40 7.84
CA LYS A 88 1.14 -42.24 9.25
C LYS A 88 2.08 -41.07 9.50
N VAL A 89 1.99 -40.01 8.68
CA VAL A 89 2.72 -38.75 8.93
C VAL A 89 2.35 -38.23 10.33
N PRO A 90 3.32 -37.85 11.17
CA PRO A 90 3.04 -37.30 12.49
C PRO A 90 2.28 -35.99 12.36
N GLY A 91 1.16 -35.86 13.07
CA GLY A 91 0.35 -34.66 13.07
C GLY A 91 -0.15 -34.33 14.47
N SER A 92 -0.13 -33.06 14.83
CA SER A 92 -0.54 -32.59 16.17
C SER A 92 -2.02 -32.21 16.22
N ALA A 93 -2.55 -31.64 15.13
CA ALA A 93 -3.94 -31.21 15.04
C ALA A 93 -4.47 -31.30 13.60
N LEU A 94 -5.72 -31.72 13.45
CA LEU A 94 -6.49 -31.67 12.21
C LEU A 94 -7.52 -30.52 12.32
N TYR A 95 -7.36 -29.50 11.48
CA TYR A 95 -8.27 -28.38 11.37
C TYR A 95 -9.37 -28.67 10.36
N LEU A 96 -10.62 -28.43 10.76
CA LEU A 96 -11.81 -28.57 9.93
C LEU A 96 -12.55 -27.24 9.88
N ALA A 97 -12.94 -26.81 8.68
CA ALA A 97 -13.79 -25.64 8.54
C ALA A 97 -15.20 -25.93 9.05
N THR A 98 -15.82 -24.95 9.71
CA THR A 98 -17.25 -25.00 10.02
C THR A 98 -18.09 -25.01 8.73
N GLY A 99 -19.17 -25.79 8.73
CA GLY A 99 -20.09 -25.89 7.58
C GLY A 99 -19.42 -26.54 6.37
N LEU A 100 -18.68 -27.63 6.61
CA LEU A 100 -18.18 -28.49 5.54
C LEU A 100 -19.31 -29.36 4.99
N GLU A 101 -19.35 -29.46 3.67
CA GLU A 101 -20.18 -30.47 3.01
C GLU A 101 -19.68 -31.87 3.38
N PRO A 102 -20.59 -32.83 3.61
CA PRO A 102 -20.22 -34.21 3.86
C PRO A 102 -19.46 -34.77 2.66
N ASP A 103 -18.24 -35.25 2.91
CA ASP A 103 -17.37 -35.87 1.93
C ASP A 103 -16.76 -37.13 2.57
N GLU A 104 -16.67 -38.22 1.80
CA GLU A 104 -16.12 -39.49 2.26
C GLU A 104 -14.67 -39.31 2.77
N ARG A 105 -13.87 -38.47 2.09
CA ARG A 105 -12.47 -38.21 2.45
C ARG A 105 -12.35 -37.46 3.76
N ILE A 106 -13.23 -36.51 4.01
CA ILE A 106 -13.27 -35.78 5.30
C ILE A 106 -13.64 -36.75 6.42
N THR A 107 -14.64 -37.60 6.17
CA THR A 107 -15.09 -38.62 7.13
C THR A 107 -13.98 -39.60 7.47
N GLU A 108 -13.24 -40.06 6.46
CA GLU A 108 -12.06 -40.92 6.65
C GLU A 108 -10.94 -40.21 7.42
N ALA A 109 -10.61 -38.96 7.06
CA ALA A 109 -9.59 -38.17 7.76
C ALA A 109 -9.92 -38.01 9.25
N VAL A 110 -11.17 -37.67 9.58
CA VAL A 110 -11.65 -37.54 10.96
C VAL A 110 -11.52 -38.87 11.70
N ARG A 111 -11.90 -39.98 11.07
CA ARG A 111 -11.80 -41.32 11.67
C ARG A 111 -10.34 -41.70 11.98
N ILE A 112 -9.43 -41.50 11.03
CA ILE A 112 -8.01 -41.81 11.19
C ILE A 112 -7.36 -40.89 12.23
N ALA A 113 -7.68 -39.59 12.21
CA ALA A 113 -7.15 -38.64 13.18
C ALA A 113 -7.63 -38.96 14.61
N GLY A 114 -8.92 -39.27 14.78
CA GLY A 114 -9.50 -39.65 16.07
C GLY A 114 -8.90 -40.95 16.63
N SER A 115 -8.73 -41.98 15.81
CA SER A 115 -8.12 -43.25 16.25
C SER A 115 -6.64 -43.11 16.63
N ARG A 116 -5.94 -42.12 16.05
CA ARG A 116 -4.54 -41.80 16.34
C ARG A 116 -4.36 -40.79 17.49
N GLY A 117 -5.44 -40.27 18.06
CA GLY A 117 -5.37 -39.25 19.12
C GLY A 117 -4.89 -37.87 18.63
N ILE A 118 -5.04 -37.58 17.33
CA ILE A 118 -4.74 -36.25 16.78
C ILE A 118 -5.88 -35.31 17.16
N ALA A 119 -5.55 -34.11 17.66
CA ALA A 119 -6.57 -33.14 18.08
C ALA A 119 -7.43 -32.70 16.89
N LEU A 120 -8.76 -32.80 17.03
CA LEU A 120 -9.71 -32.32 16.02
C LEU A 120 -10.15 -30.90 16.39
N LEU A 121 -9.84 -29.91 15.54
CA LEU A 121 -10.13 -28.50 15.80
C LEU A 121 -11.05 -27.95 14.72
N GLU A 122 -12.27 -27.58 15.11
CA GLU A 122 -13.18 -26.89 14.23
C GLU A 122 -12.91 -25.38 14.26
N VAL A 123 -12.75 -24.77 13.08
CA VAL A 123 -12.42 -23.36 12.91
C VAL A 123 -13.28 -22.72 11.81
N SER A 124 -13.45 -21.39 11.89
CA SER A 124 -14.09 -20.67 10.79
C SER A 124 -13.25 -20.74 9.50
N ARG A 125 -13.89 -20.69 8.33
CA ARG A 125 -13.16 -20.68 7.03
C ARG A 125 -12.11 -19.57 6.96
N GLY A 126 -12.45 -18.36 7.41
CA GLY A 126 -11.52 -17.23 7.42
C GLY A 126 -10.35 -17.40 8.39
N GLU A 127 -10.50 -18.17 9.48
CA GLU A 127 -9.36 -18.53 10.33
C GLU A 127 -8.46 -19.57 9.65
N LEU A 128 -9.07 -20.57 8.99
CA LEU A 128 -8.34 -21.58 8.25
C LEU A 128 -7.50 -20.94 7.13
N ASP A 129 -8.07 -20.02 6.36
CA ASP A 129 -7.36 -19.22 5.34
C ASP A 129 -6.16 -18.44 5.92
N ARG A 130 -6.33 -17.83 7.10
CA ARG A 130 -5.25 -17.10 7.78
C ARG A 130 -4.13 -18.03 8.21
N ARG A 131 -4.47 -19.21 8.73
CA ARG A 131 -3.49 -20.22 9.17
C ARG A 131 -2.72 -20.79 8.00
N THR A 132 -3.40 -21.12 6.90
CA THR A 132 -2.77 -21.70 5.70
C THR A 132 -2.06 -20.69 4.81
N GLY A 133 -2.03 -19.41 5.19
CA GLY A 133 -1.39 -18.35 4.39
C GLY A 133 -2.05 -18.12 3.03
N GLY A 134 -3.34 -18.46 2.90
CA GLY A 134 -4.10 -18.36 1.66
C GLY A 134 -3.93 -19.55 0.70
N LEU A 135 -3.34 -20.66 1.15
CA LEU A 135 -3.32 -21.89 0.36
C LEU A 135 -4.71 -22.52 0.24
N LEU A 136 -4.95 -23.22 -0.87
CA LEU A 136 -6.24 -23.80 -1.26
C LEU A 136 -6.56 -25.03 -0.39
N HIS A 137 -7.20 -24.80 0.76
CA HIS A 137 -7.35 -25.81 1.81
C HIS A 137 -8.63 -26.67 1.70
N GLN A 138 -9.61 -26.30 0.88
CA GLN A 138 -10.86 -27.07 0.66
C GLN A 138 -11.64 -27.40 1.95
N GLY A 139 -11.38 -26.65 3.02
CA GLY A 139 -11.93 -26.80 4.35
C GLY A 139 -11.18 -27.73 5.31
N ILE A 140 -10.00 -28.27 4.97
CA ILE A 140 -9.25 -29.17 5.84
C ILE A 140 -7.73 -28.90 5.80
N ALA A 141 -7.07 -28.99 6.96
CA ALA A 141 -5.62 -28.91 7.06
C ALA A 141 -5.09 -29.76 8.22
N LEU A 142 -3.92 -30.36 8.05
CA LEU A 142 -3.21 -31.11 9.07
C LEU A 142 -1.95 -30.34 9.49
N GLN A 143 -1.80 -30.11 10.79
CA GLN A 143 -0.59 -29.55 11.38
C GLN A 143 0.43 -30.64 11.59
N VAL A 144 1.57 -30.50 10.91
CA VAL A 144 2.69 -31.43 11.00
C VAL A 144 3.88 -30.73 11.69
N PRO A 145 4.73 -31.47 12.43
CA PRO A 145 5.97 -30.94 12.96
C PRO A 145 6.86 -30.38 11.84
N PRO A 146 7.67 -29.34 12.10
CA PRO A 146 8.69 -28.90 11.15
C PRO A 146 9.72 -30.01 10.93
N TYR A 147 10.28 -30.08 9.72
CA TYR A 147 11.32 -31.05 9.34
C TYR A 147 12.72 -30.66 9.84
#